data_AF-A0A1A9GGD0-F1
#
_entry.id   AF-A0A1A9GGD0-F1
#
_cell.length_a   1.000
_cell.length_b   1.000
_cell.length_c   1.000
_cell.angle_alpha   90.00
_cell.angle_beta   90.00
_cell.angle_gamma   90.00
#
_symmetry.space_group_name_H-M   'P 1'
#
loop_
_entity.id
_entity.type
_entity.pdbx_description
1 polymer ?
#
loop_
_entity_poly.entity_id
_entity_poly.type
_entity_poly.pdbx_seq_one_letter_code
_entity_poly.pdbx_strand_id
1 'polypeptide(L)'
;MSRSERTVGGTVAFACPPEVAFDYLVDPHRRPEWQSSLAAVEQVVGEPGPGQRWIDVTRPGLRPAMETTTYERAHRWSERGTWRAVRATLDLTLTPTAAGCDVAFGFRISGPGPLRPLGLLLSAVSVLPVRADLRRAARNCA
;
A
#
# COMPACT_ATOMS: atom_id res chain seq x y z
N MET A 1 -22.75 3.98 7.35
CA MET A 1 -22.46 3.87 5.90
C MET A 1 -21.25 4.74 5.59
N SER A 2 -20.05 4.16 5.60
CA SER A 2 -18.81 4.90 5.41
C SER A 2 -18.78 5.49 4.01
N ARG A 3 -18.71 6.83 3.92
CA ARG A 3 -18.64 7.57 2.65
C ARG A 3 -17.40 7.05 1.91
N SER A 4 -17.60 6.19 0.92
CA SER A 4 -16.51 5.61 0.13
C SER A 4 -15.80 6.77 -0.54
N GLU A 5 -14.70 7.11 0.07
CA GLU A 5 -13.89 8.24 -0.30
C GLU A 5 -13.21 7.74 -1.59
N ARG A 6 -13.58 8.27 -2.77
CA ARG A 6 -13.07 7.87 -4.12
C ARG A 6 -11.57 7.59 -4.24
N THR A 7 -11.12 6.34 -4.07
CA THR A 7 -9.75 5.93 -4.38
C THR A 7 -9.56 5.82 -5.89
N VAL A 8 -8.31 5.94 -6.34
CA VAL A 8 -7.91 5.63 -7.73
C VAL A 8 -6.99 4.42 -7.69
N GLY A 9 -7.10 3.54 -8.67
CA GLY A 9 -6.59 2.20 -8.49
C GLY A 9 -6.50 1.36 -9.76
N GLY A 10 -6.23 0.08 -9.56
CA GLY A 10 -6.18 -0.92 -10.61
C GLY A 10 -6.01 -2.32 -10.02
N THR A 11 -5.77 -3.29 -10.90
CA THR A 11 -5.57 -4.69 -10.52
C THR A 11 -4.27 -5.22 -11.12
N VAL A 12 -3.56 -6.06 -10.36
CA VAL A 12 -2.37 -6.81 -10.79
C VAL A 12 -2.57 -8.28 -10.43
N ALA A 13 -2.37 -9.16 -11.41
CA ALA A 13 -2.41 -10.60 -11.20
C ALA A 13 -1.10 -11.10 -10.59
N PHE A 14 -1.22 -11.99 -9.61
CA PHE A 14 -0.13 -12.71 -8.95
C PHE A 14 -0.30 -14.20 -9.23
N ALA A 15 0.81 -14.91 -9.49
CA ALA A 15 0.80 -16.34 -9.77
C ALA A 15 0.83 -17.22 -8.49
N CYS A 16 1.02 -16.60 -7.32
CA CYS A 16 1.02 -17.26 -6.02
C CYS A 16 -0.38 -17.20 -5.37
N PRO A 17 -0.68 -18.08 -4.39
CA PRO A 17 -1.91 -18.01 -3.60
C PRO A 17 -2.04 -16.69 -2.81
N PRO A 18 -3.27 -16.25 -2.49
CA PRO A 18 -3.50 -15.00 -1.78
C PRO A 18 -2.84 -14.97 -0.40
N GLU A 19 -2.70 -16.09 0.31
CA GLU A 19 -2.01 -16.16 1.60
C GLU A 19 -0.53 -15.79 1.48
N VAL A 20 0.13 -16.31 0.44
CA VAL A 20 1.56 -16.04 0.17
C VAL A 20 1.73 -14.58 -0.26
N ALA A 21 0.88 -14.10 -1.17
CA ALA A 21 0.89 -12.70 -1.60
C ALA A 21 0.63 -11.76 -0.43
N PHE A 22 -0.35 -12.07 0.42
CA PHE A 22 -0.72 -11.27 1.58
C PHE A 22 0.44 -11.17 2.56
N ASP A 23 0.98 -12.31 3.01
CA ASP A 23 2.08 -12.35 3.99
C ASP A 23 3.32 -11.63 3.46
N TYR A 24 3.60 -11.74 2.17
CA TYR A 24 4.70 -11.03 1.52
C TYR A 24 4.49 -9.52 1.48
N LEU A 25 3.27 -9.05 1.15
CA LEU A 25 2.97 -7.62 0.99
C LEU A 25 2.89 -6.88 2.33
N VAL A 26 2.38 -7.53 3.39
CA VAL A 26 2.21 -6.91 4.71
C VAL A 26 3.49 -6.91 5.54
N ASP A 27 4.49 -7.71 5.17
CA ASP A 27 5.77 -7.76 5.90
C ASP A 27 6.59 -6.48 5.64
N PRO A 28 6.78 -5.62 6.66
CA PRO A 28 7.54 -4.38 6.50
C PRO A 28 8.99 -4.62 6.08
N HIS A 29 9.58 -5.76 6.44
CA HIS A 29 10.97 -6.07 6.10
C HIS A 29 11.15 -6.42 4.62
N ARG A 30 10.09 -6.91 3.96
CA ARG A 30 10.11 -7.25 2.53
C ARG A 30 9.67 -6.11 1.62
N ARG A 31 9.12 -5.02 2.15
CA ARG A 31 8.68 -3.85 1.37
C ARG A 31 9.75 -3.29 0.41
N PRO A 32 11.03 -3.11 0.81
CA PRO A 32 12.05 -2.56 -0.10
C PRO A 32 12.31 -3.44 -1.33
N GLU A 33 11.95 -4.72 -1.29
CA GLU A 33 12.12 -5.65 -2.42
C GLU A 33 11.20 -5.30 -3.60
N TRP A 34 10.00 -4.76 -3.30
CA TRP A 34 8.98 -4.51 -4.31
C TRP A 34 8.58 -3.05 -4.48
N GLN A 35 8.74 -2.20 -3.46
CA GLN A 35 8.43 -0.77 -3.55
C GLN A 35 9.64 0.03 -4.01
N SER A 36 9.64 0.48 -5.26
CA SER A 36 10.81 1.05 -5.93
C SER A 36 11.37 2.32 -5.29
N SER A 37 10.52 3.13 -4.66
CA SER A 37 10.95 4.36 -3.98
C SER A 37 11.49 4.12 -2.57
N LEU A 38 11.28 2.93 -1.99
CA LEU A 38 11.63 2.64 -0.60
C LEU A 38 13.09 2.20 -0.49
N ALA A 39 13.86 2.87 0.36
CA ALA A 39 15.23 2.50 0.70
C ALA A 39 15.27 1.52 1.89
N ALA A 40 14.42 1.74 2.90
CA ALA A 40 14.33 0.92 4.10
C ALA A 40 12.98 1.13 4.80
N VAL A 41 12.65 0.21 5.71
CA VAL A 41 11.64 0.40 6.74
C VAL A 41 12.34 0.44 8.10
N GLU A 42 11.96 1.39 8.93
CA GLU A 42 12.53 1.58 10.27
C GLU A 42 11.44 1.64 11.34
N GLN A 43 11.84 1.47 12.61
CA GLN A 43 10.98 1.70 13.78
C GLN A 43 9.66 0.92 13.72
N VAL A 44 9.72 -0.35 13.30
CA VAL A 44 8.56 -1.24 13.31
C VAL A 44 8.14 -1.48 14.76
N VAL A 45 6.89 -1.18 15.07
CA VAL A 45 6.27 -1.35 16.39
C VAL A 45 4.96 -2.12 16.23
N GLY A 46 4.87 -3.24 16.93
CA GLY A 46 3.72 -4.13 16.89
C GLY A 46 3.84 -5.25 15.86
N GLU A 47 3.03 -6.29 16.06
CA GLU A 47 2.90 -7.41 15.14
C GLU A 47 2.10 -7.03 13.88
N PRO A 48 2.22 -7.77 12.77
CA PRO A 48 1.37 -7.58 11.59
C PRO A 48 -0.12 -7.60 11.96
N GLY A 49 -0.80 -6.47 11.77
CA GLY A 49 -2.19 -6.31 12.17
C GLY A 49 -2.61 -4.84 12.35
N PRO A 50 -3.87 -4.57 12.69
CA PRO A 50 -4.35 -3.22 12.91
C PRO A 50 -3.60 -2.56 14.08
N GLY A 51 -3.13 -1.33 13.87
CA GLY A 51 -2.34 -0.59 14.86
C GLY A 51 -0.83 -0.84 14.81
N GLN A 52 -0.34 -1.75 13.96
CA GLN A 52 1.07 -1.83 13.62
C GLN A 52 1.55 -0.51 13.02
N ARG A 53 2.73 -0.04 13.42
CA ARG A 53 3.32 1.23 12.95
C ARG A 53 4.77 1.05 12.52
N TRP A 54 5.20 1.86 11.56
CA TRP A 54 6.59 1.92 11.11
C TRP A 54 6.89 3.26 10.42
N ILE A 55 8.15 3.49 10.08
CA ILE A 55 8.59 4.63 9.27
C ILE A 55 9.14 4.08 7.95
N ASP A 56 8.54 4.47 6.84
CA ASP A 56 9.15 4.26 5.53
C ASP A 56 10.31 5.25 5.35
N VAL A 57 11.40 4.84 4.71
CA VAL A 57 12.49 5.72 4.30
C VAL A 57 12.55 5.69 2.77
N THR A 58 11.98 6.70 2.11
CA THR A 58 11.93 6.75 0.65
C THR A 58 13.10 7.55 0.06
N ARG A 59 13.42 7.33 -1.22
CA ARG A 59 14.34 8.17 -2.00
C ARG A 59 13.53 9.24 -2.75
N PRO A 60 13.87 10.55 -2.66
CA PRO A 60 15.10 11.13 -2.11
C PRO A 60 15.06 11.57 -0.63
N GLY A 61 14.11 11.11 0.20
CA GLY A 61 14.20 11.32 1.66
C GLY A 61 12.88 11.56 2.41
N LEU A 62 11.72 11.21 1.84
CA LEU A 62 10.47 11.31 2.63
C LEU A 62 10.46 10.19 3.67
N ARG A 63 9.97 10.55 4.86
CA ARG A 63 9.85 9.63 5.99
C ARG A 63 8.42 9.60 6.53
N PRO A 64 7.45 9.02 5.80
CA PRO A 64 6.08 8.97 6.27
C PRO A 64 5.95 8.01 7.45
N ALA A 65 5.19 8.44 8.45
CA ALA A 65 4.76 7.61 9.55
C ALA A 65 3.59 6.77 9.09
N MET A 66 3.78 5.46 9.12
CA MET A 66 2.87 4.46 8.58
C MET A 66 2.11 3.75 9.69
N GLU A 67 0.90 3.32 9.37
CA GLU A 67 0.01 2.59 10.27
C GLU A 67 -0.85 1.62 9.46
N THR A 68 -0.91 0.36 9.86
CA THR A 68 -1.91 -0.58 9.34
C THR A 68 -3.26 -0.28 9.98
N THR A 69 -4.27 0.00 9.16
CA THR A 69 -5.62 0.37 9.61
C THR A 69 -6.62 -0.77 9.48
N THR A 70 -6.42 -1.65 8.51
CA THR A 70 -7.27 -2.83 8.28
C THR A 70 -6.38 -4.02 7.98
N TYR A 71 -6.72 -5.18 8.55
CA TYR A 71 -5.99 -6.41 8.35
C TYR A 71 -6.95 -7.60 8.46
N GLU A 72 -7.24 -8.22 7.33
CA GLU A 72 -8.11 -9.38 7.18
C GLU A 72 -7.36 -10.39 6.32
N ARG A 73 -6.48 -11.18 6.94
CA ARG A 73 -5.71 -12.19 6.21
C ARG A 73 -6.66 -13.25 5.62
N ALA A 74 -6.59 -13.64 4.35
CA ALA A 74 -5.69 -13.19 3.27
C ALA A 74 -6.40 -12.31 2.21
N HIS A 75 -7.42 -11.55 2.61
CA HIS A 75 -8.37 -10.90 1.71
C HIS A 75 -8.19 -9.39 1.61
N ARG A 76 -7.86 -8.71 2.71
CA ARG A 76 -7.84 -7.24 2.74
C ARG A 76 -6.78 -6.70 3.67
N TRP A 77 -6.07 -5.71 3.19
CA TRP A 77 -5.13 -4.93 3.99
C TRP A 77 -5.22 -3.47 3.60
N SER A 78 -5.27 -2.60 4.60
CA SER A 78 -5.28 -1.16 4.39
C SER A 78 -4.27 -0.50 5.31
N GLU A 79 -3.64 0.54 4.81
CA GLU A 79 -2.65 1.29 5.55
C GLU A 79 -2.75 2.79 5.28
N ARG A 80 -2.09 3.53 6.15
CA ARG A 80 -2.04 4.98 6.10
C ARG A 80 -0.66 5.49 6.38
N GLY A 81 -0.13 6.27 5.45
CA GLY A 81 1.07 7.06 5.63
C GLY A 81 0.76 8.52 5.93
N THR A 82 1.48 9.14 6.85
CA THR A 82 1.38 10.57 7.13
C THR A 82 2.75 11.23 7.14
N TRP A 83 2.89 12.36 6.45
CA TRP A 83 4.10 13.18 6.51
C TRP A 83 3.72 14.66 6.42
N ARG A 84 4.27 15.48 7.32
CA ARG A 84 3.85 16.88 7.48
C ARG A 84 2.32 16.93 7.63
N ALA A 85 1.62 17.64 6.73
CA ALA A 85 0.16 17.71 6.72
C ALA A 85 -0.50 16.80 5.65
N VAL A 86 0.28 15.96 4.96
CA VAL A 86 -0.20 15.08 3.90
C VAL A 86 -0.49 13.69 4.47
N ARG A 87 -1.54 13.07 3.97
CA ARG A 87 -1.95 11.69 4.29
C ARG A 87 -2.12 10.90 3.00
N ALA A 88 -1.47 9.74 2.93
CA ALA A 88 -1.73 8.74 1.90
C ALA A 88 -2.45 7.54 2.52
N THR A 89 -3.37 6.94 1.77
CA THR A 89 -4.03 5.69 2.12
C THR A 89 -3.86 4.72 0.95
N LEU A 90 -3.47 3.49 1.26
CA LEU A 90 -3.43 2.37 0.32
C LEU A 90 -4.36 1.28 0.85
N ASP A 91 -5.26 0.82 0.00
CA ASP A 91 -6.17 -0.29 0.24
C ASP A 91 -5.85 -1.40 -0.76
N LEU A 92 -5.58 -2.60 -0.29
CA LEU A 92 -5.44 -3.81 -1.11
C LEU A 92 -6.55 -4.80 -0.81
N THR A 93 -7.10 -5.39 -1.87
CA THR A 93 -8.00 -6.54 -1.82
C THR A 93 -7.44 -7.66 -2.67
N LEU A 94 -7.32 -8.86 -2.10
CA LEU A 94 -6.83 -10.04 -2.78
C LEU A 94 -8.00 -11.00 -3.03
N THR A 95 -8.19 -11.36 -4.29
CA THR A 95 -9.24 -12.28 -4.72
C THR A 95 -8.59 -13.53 -5.34
N PRO A 96 -8.87 -14.74 -4.82
CA PRO A 96 -8.36 -15.97 -5.43
C PRO A 96 -8.79 -16.11 -6.89
N THR A 97 -7.92 -16.69 -7.72
CA THR A 97 -8.22 -17.09 -9.10
C THR A 97 -7.75 -18.52 -9.34
N ALA A 98 -8.10 -19.11 -10.50
CA ALA A 98 -7.62 -20.45 -10.85
C ALA A 98 -6.09 -20.55 -11.00
N ALA A 99 -5.40 -19.42 -11.19
CA ALA A 99 -3.96 -19.36 -11.46
C ALA A 99 -3.15 -18.65 -10.35
N GLY A 100 -3.78 -18.30 -9.22
CA GLY A 100 -3.15 -17.52 -8.14
C GLY A 100 -4.15 -16.56 -7.49
N CYS A 101 -3.86 -15.26 -7.52
CA CYS A 101 -4.81 -14.24 -7.05
C CYS A 101 -4.71 -12.92 -7.82
N ASP A 102 -5.81 -12.18 -7.86
CA ASP A 102 -5.84 -10.79 -8.30
C ASP A 102 -5.72 -9.86 -7.10
N VAL A 103 -4.76 -8.94 -7.16
CA VAL A 103 -4.55 -7.88 -6.16
C VAL A 103 -5.10 -6.57 -6.70
N ALA A 104 -6.29 -6.20 -6.25
CA ALA A 104 -6.88 -4.90 -6.51
C ALA A 104 -6.33 -3.89 -5.50
N PHE A 105 -5.91 -2.72 -5.97
CA PHE A 105 -5.42 -1.65 -5.12
C PHE A 105 -6.21 -0.37 -5.32
N GLY A 106 -6.45 0.36 -4.24
CA GLY A 106 -6.97 1.72 -4.22
C GLY A 106 -6.02 2.63 -3.48
N PHE A 107 -5.74 3.79 -4.05
CA PHE A 107 -4.82 4.76 -3.48
C PHE A 107 -5.46 6.15 -3.40
N ARG A 108 -5.17 6.88 -2.33
CA ARG A 108 -5.52 8.29 -2.17
C ARG A 108 -4.40 9.04 -1.46
N ILE A 109 -4.14 10.26 -1.92
CA ILE A 109 -3.43 11.30 -1.19
C ILE A 109 -4.42 12.43 -0.84
N SER A 110 -4.38 12.88 0.40
CA SER A 110 -5.09 14.06 0.89
C SER A 110 -4.13 15.03 1.58
N GLY A 111 -4.38 16.33 1.43
CA GLY A 111 -3.62 17.41 2.05
C GLY A 111 -4.55 18.46 2.66
N PRO A 112 -4.01 19.42 3.44
CA PRO A 112 -4.81 20.37 4.19
C PRO A 112 -5.39 21.47 3.27
N GLY A 113 -6.57 21.99 3.66
CA GLY A 113 -7.13 23.25 3.13
C GLY A 113 -7.19 23.33 1.60
N PRO A 114 -6.65 24.41 0.98
CA PRO A 114 -6.75 24.64 -0.46
C PRO A 114 -5.94 23.64 -1.32
N LEU A 115 -5.13 22.77 -0.71
CA LEU A 115 -4.33 21.75 -1.43
C LEU A 115 -5.13 20.46 -1.74
N ARG A 116 -6.41 20.36 -1.33
CA ARG A 116 -7.28 19.21 -1.64
C ARG A 116 -7.34 18.81 -3.12
N PRO A 117 -7.54 19.73 -4.10
CA PRO A 117 -7.54 19.34 -5.52
C PRO A 117 -6.20 18.78 -5.98
N LEU A 118 -5.08 19.28 -5.43
CA LEU A 118 -3.75 18.74 -5.72
C LEU A 118 -3.61 17.29 -5.22
N GLY A 119 -4.20 16.96 -4.07
CA GLY A 119 -4.23 15.58 -3.56
C GLY A 119 -4.89 14.59 -4.53
N LEU A 120 -5.96 14.98 -5.22
CA LEU A 120 -6.61 14.13 -6.23
C LEU A 120 -5.72 13.89 -7.45
N LEU A 121 -5.07 14.94 -7.95
CA LEU A 121 -4.10 14.83 -9.05
C LEU A 121 -2.93 13.91 -8.66
N LEU A 122 -2.35 14.12 -7.48
CA LEU A 122 -1.27 13.28 -6.97
C LEU A 122 -1.71 11.82 -6.79
N SER A 123 -2.94 11.58 -6.35
CA SER A 123 -3.51 10.23 -6.27
C SER A 123 -3.52 9.57 -7.65
N ALA A 124 -4.05 10.26 -8.66
CA ALA A 124 -4.16 9.73 -10.03
C ALA A 124 -2.79 9.42 -10.63
N VAL A 125 -1.82 10.33 -10.45
CA VAL A 125 -0.44 10.12 -10.93
C VAL A 125 0.24 8.95 -10.22
N SER A 126 -0.11 8.69 -8.96
CA SER A 126 0.48 7.61 -8.16
C SER A 126 -0.02 6.21 -8.55
N VAL A 127 -1.09 6.09 -9.34
CA VAL A 127 -1.59 4.77 -9.80
C VAL A 127 -0.53 4.02 -10.60
N LEU A 128 0.21 4.72 -11.47
CA LEU A 128 1.25 4.11 -12.30
C LEU A 128 2.41 3.53 -11.48
N PRO A 129 3.06 4.28 -10.57
CA PRO A 129 4.12 3.72 -9.73
C PRO A 129 3.61 2.63 -8.78
N VAL A 130 2.43 2.78 -8.16
CA VAL A 130 1.86 1.72 -7.30
C VAL A 130 1.63 0.43 -8.10
N ARG A 131 1.10 0.53 -9.32
CA ARG A 131 0.95 -0.64 -10.21
C ARG A 131 2.29 -1.26 -10.58
N ALA A 132 3.32 -0.44 -10.80
CA ALA A 132 4.66 -0.93 -11.14
C ALA A 132 5.31 -1.66 -9.95
N ASP A 133 5.14 -1.13 -8.74
CA ASP A 133 5.61 -1.74 -7.50
C ASP A 133 4.89 -3.07 -7.24
N LEU A 134 3.56 -3.13 -7.40
CA LEU A 134 2.80 -4.39 -7.27
C LEU A 134 3.17 -5.41 -8.35
N ARG A 135 3.46 -4.98 -9.59
CA ARG A 135 3.99 -5.88 -10.62
C ARG A 135 5.36 -6.42 -10.25
N ARG A 136 6.18 -5.65 -9.52
CA ARG A 136 7.46 -6.13 -8.99
C ARG A 136 7.22 -7.15 -7.89
N ALA A 137 6.30 -6.88 -6.96
CA ALA A 137 5.88 -7.84 -5.94
C ALA A 137 5.41 -9.16 -6.56
N ALA A 138 4.59 -9.10 -7.61
CA ALA A 138 4.09 -10.28 -8.31
C ALA A 138 5.19 -11.17 -8.91
N ARG A 139 6.34 -10.60 -9.28
CA ARG A 139 7.50 -11.36 -9.78
C ARG A 139 8.32 -12.01 -8.67
N ASN A 140 8.25 -11.47 -7.46
CA ASN A 140 8.99 -11.95 -6.30
C ASN A 140 8.13 -12.88 -5.42
N CYS A 141 6.81 -12.90 -5.63
CA CYS A 141 5.90 -13.80 -4.92
C CYS A 141 6.05 -15.22 -5.47
N ALA A 142 6.80 -16.05 -4.74
CA ALA A 142 7.00 -17.47 -5.00
C ALA A 142 6.64 -18.27 -3.74
#